data_AF-A0A1N6QPP7-F1
#
_entry.id   AF-A0A1N6QPP7-F1
#
_cell.length_a   1.000
_cell.length_b   1.000
_cell.length_c   1.000
_cell.angle_alpha   90.00
_cell.angle_beta   90.00
_cell.angle_gamma   90.00
#
_symmetry.space_group_name_H-M   'P 1'
#
loop_
_entity.id
_entity.type
_entity.pdbx_description
1 polymer ?
#
loop_
_entity_poly.entity_id
_entity_poly.type
_entity_poly.pdbx_seq_one_letter_code
_entity_poly.pdbx_strand_id
1 'polypeptide(L)'
;MFPSTSPETGRDSWSDGPRPGSPYGPPPEPRSAPDVDGGERRERRGPRRIRRGGEPARRPDDATVEPDEEELPPVEVRRPLSLATAGFSLLLGIGLVLGAQTSGPGHRLPFAIIILGVQLLFVLAWTMAMRPPALLLVALVSVGVAVAADAAAVQSGVAGLAPLGYVAAGGFILGVLGQLVRRVDRVRVTDSLGSTLLIVVGVVAFGTLIVLSRVPAGTQAITVCLTASGVALTVARAVDAVAPWPRLAPQVPRGAAGVVGGAMVGTLVSAVLGSYLVTPFTPTKAAIIGLVAAVAAVLADLAVGYAEAGRLMAGEAPTMWVARHMQGPLGGFALAAPAAYAMCMLFL
;
A
#
# COMPACT_ATOMS: atom_id res chain seq x y z
N MET A 1 36.56 49.16 22.15
CA MET A 1 36.34 49.52 23.56
C MET A 1 35.11 50.40 23.61
N PHE A 2 33.94 49.80 23.84
CA PHE A 2 32.68 50.46 24.19
C PHE A 2 31.89 49.49 25.09
N PRO A 3 31.13 50.00 26.07
CA PRO A 3 30.82 49.28 27.30
C PRO A 3 29.52 48.47 27.24
N SER A 4 29.54 47.40 28.03
CA SER A 4 28.41 46.67 28.59
C SER A 4 27.50 47.57 29.42
N THR A 5 26.18 47.40 29.32
CA THR A 5 25.26 46.88 30.37
C THR A 5 23.81 47.18 29.97
N SER A 6 22.98 46.14 29.82
CA SER A 6 21.53 46.23 30.00
C SER A 6 21.15 45.30 31.15
N PRO A 7 20.46 45.78 32.19
CA PRO A 7 20.00 44.96 33.30
C PRO A 7 18.55 44.50 33.11
N GLU A 8 18.20 43.51 33.92
CA GLU A 8 16.86 43.25 34.47
C GLU A 8 15.86 42.40 33.67
N THR A 9 15.94 41.12 34.00
CA THR A 9 14.85 40.14 34.10
C THR A 9 13.69 40.64 34.98
N GLY A 10 12.56 40.99 34.36
CA GLY A 10 11.27 41.18 35.04
C GLY A 10 10.48 39.86 35.05
N ARG A 11 10.37 39.23 36.22
CA ARG A 11 9.45 38.13 36.52
C ARG A 11 8.02 38.68 36.56
N ASP A 12 7.14 38.14 35.73
CA ASP A 12 5.70 38.41 35.87
C ASP A 12 5.12 37.68 37.08
N SER A 13 4.47 38.46 37.92
CA SER A 13 3.83 38.11 39.19
C SER A 13 2.49 37.41 38.96
N TRP A 14 2.31 36.27 39.62
CA TRP A 14 1.02 35.59 39.75
C TRP A 14 0.03 36.50 40.48
N SER A 15 -1.10 36.80 39.84
CA SER A 15 -2.21 37.54 40.44
C SER A 15 -3.22 36.58 41.08
N ASP A 16 -3.19 36.49 42.41
CA ASP A 16 -4.27 35.92 43.21
C ASP A 16 -5.43 36.92 43.30
N GLY A 17 -6.59 36.53 42.74
CA GLY A 17 -7.84 37.26 42.86
C GLY A 17 -9.00 36.30 43.17
N PRO A 18 -9.89 36.63 44.12
CA PRO A 18 -10.94 35.72 44.57
C PRO A 18 -12.08 35.63 43.55
N ARG A 19 -12.45 34.40 43.16
CA ARG A 19 -13.63 34.13 42.32
C ARG A 19 -14.87 33.85 43.18
N PRO A 20 -16.02 34.48 42.90
CA PRO A 20 -17.27 34.23 43.61
C PRO A 20 -18.05 33.01 43.06
N GLY A 21 -18.66 32.24 43.98
CA GLY A 21 -19.98 31.61 43.83
C GLY A 21 -20.14 30.34 42.97
N SER A 22 -20.38 29.21 43.63
CA SER A 22 -20.74 27.88 43.09
C SER A 22 -22.18 27.79 42.54
N PRO A 23 -22.46 26.87 41.59
CA PRO A 23 -23.80 26.29 41.47
C PRO A 23 -23.83 24.76 41.29
N TYR A 24 -23.03 23.98 42.04
CA TYR A 24 -23.17 22.50 42.04
C TYR A 24 -23.20 21.91 43.45
N GLY A 25 -24.19 21.03 43.66
CA GLY A 25 -24.67 20.52 44.95
C GLY A 25 -23.74 19.55 45.69
N PRO A 26 -24.20 19.07 46.87
CA PRO A 26 -23.36 18.31 47.80
C PRO A 26 -23.01 16.91 47.28
N PRO A 27 -21.80 16.39 47.57
CA PRO A 27 -21.39 15.03 47.21
C PRO A 27 -22.13 13.98 48.05
N PRO A 28 -22.42 12.77 47.51
CA PRO A 28 -23.12 11.72 48.24
C PRO A 28 -22.21 11.03 49.27
N GLU A 29 -22.82 10.69 50.40
CA GLU A 29 -22.22 9.99 51.55
C GLU A 29 -21.75 8.55 51.22
N PRO A 30 -20.72 8.04 51.93
CA PRO A 30 -20.27 6.66 51.79
C PRO A 30 -21.27 5.67 52.43
N ARG A 31 -21.73 4.71 51.63
CA ARG A 31 -22.58 3.59 52.08
C ARG A 31 -21.82 2.72 53.08
N SER A 32 -22.37 2.65 54.28
CA SER A 32 -22.06 1.65 55.31
C SER A 32 -22.65 0.30 54.88
N ALA A 33 -21.83 -0.75 54.82
CA ALA A 33 -22.28 -2.13 54.69
C ALA A 33 -22.50 -2.73 56.09
N PRO A 34 -23.54 -3.54 56.31
CA PRO A 34 -23.85 -4.08 57.64
C PRO A 34 -23.01 -5.31 57.98
N ASP A 35 -22.74 -5.41 59.29
CA ASP A 35 -22.18 -6.54 60.02
C ASP A 35 -22.89 -7.87 59.71
N VAL A 36 -22.09 -8.93 59.55
CA VAL A 36 -22.54 -10.32 59.70
C VAL A 36 -21.70 -10.94 60.80
N ASP A 37 -22.29 -10.97 62.00
CA ASP A 37 -21.81 -11.70 63.16
C ASP A 37 -22.55 -13.05 63.29
N GLY A 38 -21.85 -14.07 63.77
CA GLY A 38 -22.44 -15.17 64.54
C GLY A 38 -22.64 -16.56 63.89
N GLY A 39 -21.73 -17.49 64.19
CA GLY A 39 -21.97 -18.94 64.44
C GLY A 39 -22.16 -19.84 63.20
N GLU A 40 -21.71 -21.10 63.12
CA GLU A 40 -21.29 -22.08 64.12
C GLU A 40 -20.33 -23.13 63.50
N ARG A 41 -19.54 -23.74 64.39
CA ARG A 41 -18.72 -24.93 64.18
C ARG A 41 -19.54 -26.12 63.66
N ARG A 42 -18.97 -26.90 62.73
CA ARG A 42 -18.97 -28.37 62.86
C ARG A 42 -17.80 -29.03 62.14
N GLU A 43 -17.04 -29.75 62.94
CA GLU A 43 -15.92 -30.61 62.60
C GLU A 43 -16.33 -31.72 61.63
N ARG A 44 -15.48 -32.04 60.65
CA ARG A 44 -15.25 -33.44 60.24
C ARG A 44 -13.88 -33.60 59.60
N ARG A 45 -12.97 -34.06 60.44
CA ARG A 45 -11.58 -34.41 60.18
C ARG A 45 -11.56 -35.74 59.40
N GLY A 46 -11.28 -35.68 58.09
CA GLY A 46 -11.04 -36.86 57.25
C GLY A 46 -9.56 -37.29 57.29
N PRO A 47 -9.25 -38.59 57.20
CA PRO A 47 -7.90 -39.11 57.44
C PRO A 47 -6.94 -38.82 56.27
N ARG A 48 -5.77 -38.27 56.60
CA ARG A 48 -4.62 -38.09 55.72
C ARG A 48 -4.15 -39.46 55.20
N ARG A 49 -4.41 -39.76 53.92
CA ARG A 49 -3.69 -40.80 53.18
C ARG A 49 -2.50 -40.18 52.47
N ILE A 50 -1.31 -40.47 52.98
CA ILE A 50 -0.06 -40.38 52.25
C ILE A 50 -0.11 -41.43 51.15
N ARG A 51 -0.16 -41.03 49.88
CA ARG A 51 0.11 -41.92 48.75
C ARG A 51 0.98 -41.23 47.71
N ARG A 52 2.21 -41.71 47.69
CA ARG A 52 3.27 -41.67 46.68
C ARG A 52 2.67 -41.85 45.26
N GLY A 53 2.96 -40.94 44.34
CA GLY A 53 2.57 -41.02 42.95
C GLY A 53 3.21 -39.89 42.14
N GLY A 54 4.36 -40.18 41.55
CA GLY A 54 4.98 -39.31 40.55
C GLY A 54 4.33 -39.59 39.20
N GLU A 55 3.34 -38.79 38.86
CA GLU A 55 2.86 -38.53 37.49
C GLU A 55 1.98 -37.28 37.59
N PRO A 56 2.27 -36.19 36.86
CA PRO A 56 1.44 -35.01 36.92
C PRO A 56 0.07 -35.34 36.34
N ALA A 57 -0.96 -35.23 37.18
CA ALA A 57 -2.35 -35.30 36.77
C ALA A 57 -2.62 -34.23 35.70
N ARG A 58 -2.80 -34.67 34.45
CA ARG A 58 -3.29 -33.84 33.35
C ARG A 58 -4.67 -33.34 33.74
N ARG A 59 -4.78 -32.05 34.05
CA ARG A 59 -6.03 -31.37 34.38
C ARG A 59 -6.92 -31.43 33.12
N PRO A 60 -8.18 -31.90 33.20
CA PRO A 60 -9.10 -31.92 32.06
C PRO A 60 -9.55 -30.53 31.59
N ASP A 61 -9.10 -29.46 32.23
CA ASP A 61 -9.53 -28.07 31.98
C ASP A 61 -8.56 -27.27 31.09
N ASP A 62 -7.50 -27.87 30.54
CA ASP A 62 -6.72 -27.24 29.45
C ASP A 62 -7.37 -27.51 28.08
N ALA A 63 -8.69 -27.38 28.02
CA ALA A 63 -9.29 -26.92 26.77
C ALA A 63 -8.84 -25.47 26.64
N THR A 64 -7.80 -25.23 25.83
CA THR A 64 -7.58 -23.92 25.21
C THR A 64 -8.93 -23.48 24.65
N VAL A 65 -9.62 -22.61 25.40
CA VAL A 65 -10.70 -21.80 24.87
C VAL A 65 -10.01 -20.97 23.80
N GLU A 66 -10.06 -21.43 22.55
CA GLU A 66 -9.76 -20.56 21.42
C GLU A 66 -10.66 -19.34 21.64
N PRO A 67 -10.09 -18.13 21.78
CA PRO A 67 -10.91 -16.95 21.93
C PRO A 67 -11.88 -16.95 20.76
N ASP A 68 -13.19 -16.94 21.06
CA ASP A 68 -14.23 -16.83 20.04
C ASP A 68 -13.81 -15.71 19.08
N GLU A 69 -13.39 -16.07 17.87
CA GLU A 69 -13.03 -15.11 16.84
C GLU A 69 -14.30 -14.29 16.61
N GLU A 70 -14.37 -13.08 17.15
CA GLU A 70 -15.47 -12.16 16.91
C GLU A 70 -15.61 -12.03 15.40
N GLU A 71 -16.64 -12.66 14.80
CA GLU A 71 -16.93 -12.61 13.38
C GLU A 71 -17.24 -11.15 13.01
N LEU A 72 -16.19 -10.40 12.67
CA LEU A 72 -16.32 -9.01 12.27
C LEU A 72 -17.23 -8.96 11.04
N PRO A 73 -18.27 -8.10 11.04
CA PRO A 73 -19.23 -8.06 9.96
C PRO A 73 -18.52 -7.75 8.63
N PRO A 74 -18.85 -8.47 7.55
CA PRO A 74 -18.18 -8.33 6.27
C PRO A 74 -18.31 -6.90 5.73
N VAL A 75 -17.19 -6.31 5.30
CA VAL A 75 -17.20 -4.95 4.75
C VAL A 75 -18.06 -4.91 3.49
N GLU A 76 -18.96 -3.92 3.40
CA GLU A 76 -19.82 -3.74 2.23
C GLU A 76 -19.06 -3.17 1.03
N VAL A 77 -19.26 -3.77 -0.14
CA VAL A 77 -18.70 -3.26 -1.39
C VAL A 77 -19.55 -2.08 -1.88
N ARG A 78 -18.95 -0.89 -1.88
CA ARG A 78 -19.57 0.30 -2.47
C ARG A 78 -19.47 0.22 -4.00
N ARG A 79 -20.52 -0.26 -4.66
CA ARG A 79 -20.60 -0.40 -6.14
C ARG A 79 -20.08 0.80 -6.96
N PRO A 80 -20.52 2.05 -6.72
CA PRO A 80 -20.06 3.19 -7.52
C PRO A 80 -18.54 3.40 -7.41
N LEU A 81 -17.97 3.03 -6.27
CA LEU A 81 -16.57 3.19 -5.97
C LEU A 81 -15.69 2.17 -6.71
N SER A 82 -16.15 0.93 -6.74
CA SER A 82 -15.49 -0.12 -7.52
C SER A 82 -15.53 0.22 -9.01
N LEU A 83 -16.66 0.72 -9.51
CA LEU A 83 -16.79 1.16 -10.90
C LEU A 83 -15.92 2.39 -11.22
N ALA A 84 -15.80 3.36 -10.32
CA ALA A 84 -14.88 4.50 -10.51
C ALA A 84 -13.42 4.02 -10.59
N THR A 85 -13.04 3.04 -9.76
CA THR A 85 -11.70 2.44 -9.80
C THR A 85 -11.47 1.62 -11.08
N ALA A 86 -12.50 0.93 -11.58
CA ALA A 86 -12.48 0.28 -12.88
C ALA A 86 -12.24 1.30 -14.01
N GLY A 87 -13.01 2.39 -14.03
CA GLY A 87 -12.86 3.48 -15.00
C GLY A 87 -11.48 4.11 -14.96
N PHE A 88 -10.94 4.38 -13.76
CA PHE A 88 -9.59 4.89 -13.61
C PHE A 88 -8.52 3.91 -14.14
N SER A 89 -8.66 2.62 -13.86
CA SER A 89 -7.75 1.58 -14.37
C SER A 89 -7.75 1.52 -15.90
N LEU A 90 -8.94 1.58 -16.50
CA LEU A 90 -9.12 1.60 -17.94
C LEU A 90 -8.48 2.84 -18.57
N LEU A 91 -8.76 4.03 -18.03
CA LEU A 91 -8.21 5.30 -18.51
C LEU A 91 -6.69 5.35 -18.38
N LEU A 92 -6.15 4.87 -17.26
CA LEU A 92 -4.71 4.78 -17.04
C LEU A 92 -4.04 3.84 -18.05
N GLY A 93 -4.63 2.66 -18.28
CA GLY A 93 -4.14 1.71 -19.29
C GLY A 93 -4.16 2.31 -20.70
N ILE A 94 -5.28 2.91 -21.10
CA ILE A 94 -5.41 3.59 -22.40
C ILE A 94 -4.38 4.72 -22.54
N GLY A 95 -4.26 5.58 -21.53
CA GLY A 95 -3.32 6.71 -21.54
C GLY A 95 -1.86 6.26 -21.67
N LEU A 96 -1.46 5.21 -20.95
CA LEU A 96 -0.11 4.65 -21.06
C LEU A 96 0.16 4.01 -22.42
N VAL A 97 -0.81 3.24 -22.95
CA VAL A 97 -0.68 2.61 -24.28
C VAL A 97 -0.61 3.68 -25.38
N LEU A 98 -1.50 4.65 -25.38
CA LEU A 98 -1.47 5.75 -26.34
C LEU A 98 -0.17 6.56 -26.23
N GLY A 99 0.28 6.85 -25.01
CA GLY A 99 1.57 7.50 -24.77
C GLY A 99 2.74 6.72 -25.39
N ALA A 100 2.76 5.40 -25.22
CA ALA A 100 3.78 4.55 -25.81
C ALA A 100 3.75 4.59 -27.34
N GLN A 101 2.56 4.61 -27.96
CA GLN A 101 2.42 4.69 -29.41
C GLN A 101 2.83 6.05 -30.00
N THR A 102 2.78 7.13 -29.21
CA THR A 102 3.31 8.45 -29.62
C THR A 102 4.83 8.55 -29.53
N SER A 103 5.52 7.53 -28.98
CA SER A 103 6.97 7.47 -28.85
C SER A 103 7.62 6.99 -30.15
N GLY A 104 7.57 7.81 -31.20
CA GLY A 104 8.29 7.54 -32.43
C GLY A 104 9.81 7.53 -32.23
N PRO A 105 10.58 6.93 -33.16
CA PRO A 105 12.04 7.03 -33.15
C PRO A 105 12.49 8.50 -33.10
N GLY A 106 13.17 8.90 -32.03
CA GLY A 106 13.65 10.28 -31.81
C GLY A 106 12.72 11.20 -31.00
N HIS A 107 11.44 10.87 -30.81
CA HIS A 107 10.46 11.70 -30.08
C HIS A 107 9.98 11.00 -28.80
N ARG A 108 10.89 10.82 -27.84
CA ARG A 108 10.63 10.05 -26.59
C ARG A 108 10.14 10.91 -25.42
N LEU A 109 10.33 12.23 -25.53
CA LEU A 109 9.94 13.18 -24.50
C LEU A 109 8.42 13.16 -24.18
N PRO A 110 7.49 13.05 -25.16
CA PRO A 110 6.06 13.01 -24.85
C PRO A 110 5.68 11.86 -23.92
N PHE A 111 6.21 10.66 -24.17
CA PHE A 111 5.94 9.51 -23.31
C PHE A 111 6.62 9.59 -21.96
N ALA A 112 7.85 10.10 -21.89
CA ALA A 112 8.50 10.39 -20.62
C ALA A 112 7.68 11.39 -19.79
N ILE A 113 7.10 12.42 -20.41
CA ILE A 113 6.21 13.38 -19.71
C ILE A 113 4.94 12.69 -19.18
N ILE A 114 4.35 11.77 -19.94
CA ILE A 114 3.19 10.98 -19.50
C ILE A 114 3.58 10.09 -18.31
N ILE A 115 4.72 9.40 -18.40
CA ILE A 115 5.24 8.54 -17.33
C ILE A 115 5.53 9.36 -16.07
N LEU A 116 6.18 10.52 -16.20
CA LEU A 116 6.39 11.45 -15.10
C LEU A 116 5.07 11.87 -14.46
N GLY A 117 4.05 12.19 -15.26
CA GLY A 117 2.71 12.48 -14.75
C GLY A 117 2.13 11.34 -13.91
N VAL A 118 2.26 10.09 -14.38
CA VAL A 118 1.82 8.89 -13.65
C VAL A 118 2.65 8.66 -12.39
N GLN A 119 3.97 8.87 -12.42
CA GLN A 119 4.84 8.80 -11.26
C GLN A 119 4.47 9.84 -10.22
N LEU A 120 4.17 11.09 -10.61
CA LEU A 120 3.71 12.13 -9.69
C LEU A 120 2.37 11.75 -9.04
N LEU A 121 1.43 11.21 -9.81
CA LEU A 121 0.18 10.67 -9.28
C LEU A 121 0.44 9.51 -8.30
N PHE A 122 1.39 8.63 -8.61
CA PHE A 122 1.82 7.54 -7.73
C PHE A 122 2.39 8.07 -6.41
N VAL A 123 3.37 8.98 -6.46
CA VAL A 123 3.95 9.61 -5.26
C VAL A 123 2.85 10.27 -4.43
N LEU A 124 1.97 11.03 -5.06
CA LEU A 124 0.87 11.72 -4.39
C LEU A 124 -0.10 10.74 -3.72
N ALA A 125 -0.56 9.72 -4.44
CA ALA A 125 -1.50 8.72 -3.91
C ALA A 125 -0.90 7.96 -2.72
N TRP A 126 0.35 7.51 -2.83
CA TRP A 126 1.01 6.70 -1.80
C TRP A 126 1.44 7.52 -0.58
N THR A 127 1.90 8.77 -0.76
CA THR A 127 2.22 9.65 0.38
C THR A 127 0.97 10.07 1.14
N MET A 128 -0.15 10.36 0.46
CA MET A 128 -1.43 10.67 1.11
C MET A 128 -2.02 9.49 1.87
N ALA A 129 -1.79 8.27 1.38
CA ALA A 129 -2.30 7.06 1.99
C ALA A 129 -1.45 6.59 3.18
N MET A 130 -0.13 6.50 3.02
CA MET A 130 0.76 6.04 4.08
C MET A 130 1.05 7.11 5.14
N ARG A 131 0.81 8.39 4.81
CA ARG A 131 1.05 9.56 5.69
C ARG A 131 2.39 9.46 6.44
N PRO A 132 3.51 9.28 5.72
CA PRO A 132 4.79 9.03 6.37
C PRO A 132 5.14 10.22 7.29
N PRO A 133 5.83 9.97 8.42
CA PRO A 133 6.12 10.99 9.43
C PRO A 133 6.96 12.16 8.87
N ALA A 134 7.64 11.96 7.74
CA ALA A 134 8.39 12.96 7.00
C ALA A 134 7.83 13.20 5.59
N LEU A 135 6.52 13.42 5.48
CA LEU A 135 5.80 13.55 4.20
C LEU A 135 6.52 14.43 3.17
N LEU A 136 6.94 15.65 3.52
CA LEU A 136 7.62 16.55 2.60
C LEU A 136 8.96 15.98 2.10
N LEU A 137 9.77 15.42 2.99
CA LEU A 137 11.05 14.81 2.64
C LEU A 137 10.84 13.61 1.71
N VAL A 138 9.92 12.70 2.07
CA VAL A 138 9.61 11.52 1.27
C VAL A 138 9.09 11.93 -0.10
N ALA A 139 8.15 12.87 -0.17
CA ALA A 139 7.62 13.37 -1.43
C ALA A 139 8.71 14.02 -2.31
N LEU A 140 9.55 14.89 -1.76
CA LEU A 140 10.63 15.54 -2.51
C LEU A 140 11.67 14.55 -3.03
N VAL A 141 12.09 13.60 -2.20
CA VAL A 141 13.03 12.55 -2.60
C VAL A 141 12.41 11.70 -3.70
N SER A 142 11.16 11.26 -3.55
CA SER A 142 10.48 10.43 -4.55
C SER A 142 10.25 11.16 -5.87
N VAL A 143 9.89 12.45 -5.85
CA VAL A 143 9.79 13.28 -7.07
C VAL A 143 11.16 13.46 -7.72
N GLY A 144 12.21 13.72 -6.94
CA GLY A 144 13.57 13.81 -7.46
C GLY A 144 14.03 12.51 -8.13
N VAL A 145 13.70 11.37 -7.51
CA VAL A 145 13.93 10.02 -8.08
C VAL A 145 13.15 9.82 -9.37
N ALA A 146 11.89 10.25 -9.44
CA ALA A 146 11.06 10.18 -10.65
C ALA A 146 11.74 10.90 -11.83
N VAL A 147 12.09 12.17 -11.61
CA VAL A 147 12.78 13.00 -12.62
C VAL A 147 14.12 12.39 -13.02
N ALA A 148 14.90 11.91 -12.05
CA ALA A 148 16.19 11.29 -12.32
C ALA A 148 16.07 9.97 -13.08
N ALA A 149 15.08 9.14 -12.75
CA ALA A 149 14.81 7.87 -13.41
C ALA A 149 14.41 8.08 -14.87
N ASP A 150 13.51 9.03 -15.11
CA ASP A 150 13.04 9.36 -16.46
C ASP A 150 14.15 10.01 -17.29
N ALA A 151 14.91 10.93 -16.71
CA ALA A 151 16.09 11.52 -17.36
C ALA A 151 17.12 10.45 -17.73
N ALA A 152 17.44 9.53 -16.80
CA ALA A 152 18.37 8.44 -17.06
C ALA A 152 17.85 7.47 -18.13
N ALA A 153 16.55 7.16 -18.12
CA ALA A 153 15.92 6.29 -19.11
C ALA A 153 15.90 6.91 -20.52
N VAL A 154 15.75 8.24 -20.62
CA VAL A 154 15.78 8.97 -21.90
C VAL A 154 17.21 9.16 -22.42
N GLN A 155 18.15 9.55 -21.55
CA GLN A 155 19.50 10.00 -21.94
C GLN A 155 20.54 8.88 -22.05
N SER A 156 20.32 7.74 -21.39
CA SER A 156 21.28 6.63 -21.42
C SER A 156 21.53 6.14 -22.86
N GLY A 157 22.79 5.99 -23.27
CA GLY A 157 23.13 5.50 -24.60
C GLY A 157 22.66 4.07 -24.87
N VAL A 158 22.69 3.23 -23.83
CA VAL A 158 22.26 1.82 -23.88
C VAL A 158 20.89 1.68 -23.21
N ALA A 159 19.96 0.96 -23.85
CA ALA A 159 18.63 0.66 -23.30
C ALA A 159 18.70 -0.46 -22.24
N GLY A 160 19.33 -0.17 -21.11
CA GLY A 160 19.49 -1.09 -19.98
C GLY A 160 18.85 -0.57 -18.69
N LEU A 161 18.63 -1.48 -17.74
CA LEU A 161 18.07 -1.14 -16.42
C LEU A 161 19.11 -0.62 -15.41
N ALA A 162 20.41 -0.73 -15.71
CA ALA A 162 21.47 -0.33 -14.75
C ALA A 162 21.34 1.13 -14.27
N PRO A 163 21.06 2.13 -15.14
CA PRO A 163 20.85 3.51 -14.68
C PRO A 163 19.68 3.66 -13.70
N LEU A 164 18.57 2.94 -13.94
CA LEU A 164 17.42 2.92 -13.05
C LEU A 164 17.77 2.31 -11.68
N GLY A 165 18.58 1.25 -11.68
CA GLY A 165 19.10 0.64 -10.44
C GLY A 165 19.95 1.61 -9.61
N TYR A 166 20.84 2.38 -10.25
CA TYR A 166 21.61 3.42 -9.55
C TYR A 166 20.73 4.53 -8.99
N VAL A 167 19.71 4.97 -9.75
CA VAL A 167 18.75 5.97 -9.28
C VAL A 167 17.93 5.45 -8.08
N ALA A 168 17.48 4.20 -8.12
CA ALA A 168 16.79 3.58 -6.98
C ALA A 168 17.67 3.52 -5.73
N ALA A 169 18.92 3.07 -5.87
CA ALA A 169 19.87 3.01 -4.76
C ALA A 169 20.18 4.40 -4.20
N GLY A 170 20.41 5.39 -5.07
CA GLY A 170 20.61 6.78 -4.67
C GLY A 170 19.40 7.37 -3.94
N GLY A 171 18.20 7.13 -4.45
CA GLY A 171 16.94 7.54 -3.82
C GLY A 171 16.76 6.95 -2.42
N PHE A 172 17.06 5.66 -2.26
CA PHE A 172 17.03 4.99 -0.96
C PHE A 172 18.04 5.59 0.02
N ILE A 173 19.30 5.80 -0.42
CA ILE A 173 20.35 6.41 0.42
C ILE A 173 19.94 7.82 0.85
N LEU A 174 19.42 8.64 -0.07
CA LEU A 174 18.91 9.99 0.25
C LEU A 174 17.75 9.94 1.25
N GLY A 175 16.84 8.97 1.11
CA GLY A 175 15.78 8.70 2.08
C GLY A 175 16.34 8.40 3.47
N VAL A 176 17.31 7.49 3.59
CA VAL A 176 17.97 7.13 4.85
C VAL A 176 18.67 8.35 5.47
N LEU A 177 19.48 9.06 4.69
CA LEU A 177 20.21 10.24 5.16
C LEU A 177 19.26 11.34 5.65
N GLY A 178 18.17 11.57 4.93
CA GLY A 178 17.16 12.54 5.34
C GLY A 178 16.48 12.18 6.66
N GLN A 179 16.28 10.88 6.94
CA GLN A 179 15.78 10.44 8.26
C GLN A 179 16.82 10.63 9.37
N LEU A 180 18.10 10.34 9.10
CA LEU A 180 19.19 10.48 10.08
C LEU A 180 19.38 11.94 10.53
N VAL A 181 19.27 12.90 9.61
CA VAL A 181 19.38 14.33 9.93
C VAL A 181 18.24 14.80 10.84
N ARG A 182 17.06 14.18 10.75
CA ARG A 182 15.84 14.65 11.43
C ARG A 182 15.72 14.22 12.90
N ARG A 183 16.67 13.46 13.45
CA ARG A 183 16.71 12.97 14.85
C ARG A 183 15.33 12.52 15.39
N VAL A 184 14.69 11.55 14.73
CA VAL A 184 13.36 11.03 15.11
C VAL A 184 13.49 9.71 15.89
N ASP A 185 12.51 9.41 16.75
CA ASP A 185 12.34 8.12 17.44
C ASP A 185 12.53 6.92 16.52
N ARG A 186 13.32 5.94 16.97
CA ARG A 186 13.74 4.77 16.16
C ARG A 186 12.58 3.96 15.59
N VAL A 187 11.45 3.88 16.30
CA VAL A 187 10.25 3.13 15.87
C VAL A 187 9.61 3.76 14.63
N ARG A 188 9.68 5.09 14.48
CA ARG A 188 9.10 5.79 13.32
C ARG A 188 10.02 5.74 12.09
N VAL A 189 11.28 5.32 12.28
CA VAL A 189 12.27 5.24 11.20
C VAL A 189 11.98 4.06 10.29
N THR A 190 11.64 2.89 10.82
CA THR A 190 11.34 1.69 10.00
C THR A 190 10.13 1.90 9.12
N ASP A 191 9.05 2.47 9.66
CA ASP A 191 7.83 2.76 8.89
C ASP A 191 8.08 3.82 7.81
N SER A 192 8.88 4.84 8.13
CA SER A 192 9.24 5.87 7.17
C SER A 192 10.19 5.33 6.08
N LEU A 193 11.07 4.39 6.39
CA LEU A 193 11.97 3.76 5.42
C LEU A 193 11.20 2.80 4.51
N GLY A 194 10.32 1.97 5.05
CA GLY A 194 9.48 1.06 4.28
C GLY A 194 8.60 1.82 3.27
N SER A 195 7.95 2.90 3.73
CA SER A 195 7.15 3.76 2.85
C SER A 195 7.99 4.48 1.79
N THR A 196 9.16 5.03 2.15
CA THR A 196 10.06 5.67 1.18
C THR A 196 10.55 4.67 0.13
N LEU A 197 10.98 3.48 0.56
CA LEU A 197 11.46 2.43 -0.33
C LEU A 197 10.37 1.98 -1.30
N LEU A 198 9.16 1.73 -0.80
CA LEU A 198 8.01 1.35 -1.64
C LEU A 198 7.76 2.42 -2.72
N ILE A 199 7.75 3.70 -2.33
CA ILE A 199 7.47 4.78 -3.27
C ILE A 199 8.60 4.91 -4.30
N VAL A 200 9.86 4.89 -3.86
CA VAL A 200 11.05 4.96 -4.73
C VAL A 200 11.05 3.82 -5.73
N VAL A 201 10.84 2.58 -5.27
CA VAL A 201 10.80 1.40 -6.15
C VAL A 201 9.65 1.49 -7.14
N GLY A 202 8.45 1.87 -6.70
CA GLY A 202 7.29 2.02 -7.60
C GLY A 202 7.47 3.08 -8.68
N VAL A 203 8.06 4.23 -8.33
CA VAL A 203 8.40 5.29 -9.29
C VAL A 203 9.43 4.81 -10.31
N VAL A 204 10.51 4.17 -9.86
CA VAL A 204 11.55 3.62 -10.74
C VAL A 204 11.00 2.52 -11.63
N ALA A 205 10.05 1.72 -11.13
CA ALA A 205 9.38 0.68 -11.90
C ALA A 205 8.64 1.24 -13.12
N PHE A 206 8.01 2.43 -13.02
CA PHE A 206 7.44 3.08 -14.21
C PHE A 206 8.50 3.51 -15.23
N GLY A 207 9.69 3.90 -14.78
CA GLY A 207 10.82 4.25 -15.65
C GLY A 207 11.25 3.09 -16.57
N THR A 208 10.95 1.84 -16.20
CA THR A 208 11.26 0.69 -17.07
C THR A 208 10.44 0.72 -18.36
N LEU A 209 9.27 1.37 -18.41
CA LEU A 209 8.49 1.52 -19.64
C LEU A 209 9.19 2.44 -20.64
N ILE A 210 9.85 3.50 -20.15
CA ILE A 210 10.65 4.39 -21.00
C ILE A 210 11.82 3.62 -21.60
N VAL A 211 12.52 2.81 -20.79
CA VAL A 211 13.61 1.95 -21.28
C VAL A 211 13.07 0.92 -22.28
N LEU A 212 11.94 0.27 -21.95
CA LEU A 212 11.32 -0.75 -22.79
C LEU A 212 10.92 -0.20 -24.16
N SER A 213 10.41 1.04 -24.25
CA SER A 213 10.05 1.65 -25.55
C SER A 213 11.23 1.81 -26.52
N ARG A 214 12.47 1.63 -26.03
CA ARG A 214 13.70 1.70 -26.82
C ARG A 214 14.24 0.34 -27.26
N VAL A 215 13.68 -0.75 -26.74
CA VAL A 215 14.08 -2.12 -27.07
C VAL A 215 13.31 -2.57 -28.32
N PRO A 216 13.90 -3.38 -29.23
CA PRO A 216 13.15 -4.01 -30.31
C PRO A 216 11.90 -4.74 -29.78
N ALA A 217 10.77 -4.62 -30.48
CA ALA A 217 9.44 -5.09 -30.04
C ALA A 217 8.90 -4.47 -28.72
N GLY A 218 9.63 -3.54 -28.09
CA GLY A 218 9.28 -2.96 -26.79
C GLY A 218 7.95 -2.21 -26.77
N THR A 219 7.66 -1.36 -27.76
CA THR A 219 6.36 -0.66 -27.85
C THR A 219 5.18 -1.63 -28.02
N GLN A 220 5.40 -2.72 -28.76
CA GLN A 220 4.39 -3.78 -28.90
C GLN A 220 4.20 -4.52 -27.57
N ALA A 221 5.29 -4.85 -26.86
CA ALA A 221 5.24 -5.45 -25.53
C ALA A 221 4.51 -4.55 -24.51
N ILE A 222 4.79 -3.24 -24.52
CA ILE A 222 4.05 -2.25 -23.71
C ILE A 222 2.55 -2.31 -24.04
N THR A 223 2.21 -2.28 -25.32
CA THR A 223 0.82 -2.33 -25.78
C THR A 223 0.10 -3.58 -25.27
N VAL A 224 0.72 -4.76 -25.44
CA VAL A 224 0.15 -6.04 -24.99
C VAL A 224 0.02 -6.08 -23.46
N CYS A 225 1.10 -5.82 -22.73
CA CYS A 225 1.14 -5.94 -21.27
C CYS A 225 0.23 -4.93 -20.57
N LEU A 226 0.26 -3.66 -20.99
CA LEU A 226 -0.51 -2.61 -20.34
C LEU A 226 -1.99 -2.68 -20.70
N THR A 227 -2.34 -3.11 -21.92
CA THR A 227 -3.74 -3.40 -22.25
C THR A 227 -4.25 -4.58 -21.44
N ALA A 228 -3.48 -5.67 -21.33
CA ALA A 228 -3.84 -6.82 -20.51
C ALA A 228 -4.05 -6.43 -19.04
N SER A 229 -3.13 -5.64 -18.48
CA SER A 229 -3.21 -5.14 -17.10
C SER A 229 -4.41 -4.22 -16.88
N GLY A 230 -4.64 -3.25 -17.78
CA GLY A 230 -5.77 -2.34 -17.72
C GLY A 230 -7.11 -3.07 -17.80
N VAL A 231 -7.25 -4.00 -18.74
CA VAL A 231 -8.44 -4.85 -18.88
C VAL A 231 -8.62 -5.70 -17.62
N ALA A 232 -7.58 -6.36 -17.13
CA ALA A 232 -7.66 -7.23 -15.97
C ALA A 232 -8.12 -6.48 -14.71
N LEU A 233 -7.54 -5.31 -14.43
CA LEU A 233 -7.92 -4.46 -13.29
C LEU A 233 -9.36 -3.93 -13.43
N THR A 234 -9.74 -3.52 -14.64
CA THR A 234 -11.09 -3.02 -14.94
C THR A 234 -12.14 -4.11 -14.73
N VAL A 235 -11.91 -5.29 -15.30
CA VAL A 235 -12.80 -6.45 -15.17
C VAL A 235 -12.86 -6.91 -13.72
N ALA A 236 -11.73 -6.99 -13.01
CA ALA A 236 -11.70 -7.37 -11.60
C ALA A 236 -12.58 -6.44 -10.75
N ARG A 237 -12.42 -5.11 -10.90
CA ARG A 237 -13.25 -4.12 -10.20
C ARG A 237 -14.72 -4.15 -10.62
N ALA A 238 -15.02 -4.37 -11.90
CA ALA A 238 -16.39 -4.47 -12.39
C ALA A 238 -17.10 -5.71 -11.82
N VAL A 239 -16.42 -6.86 -11.81
CA VAL A 239 -16.92 -8.10 -11.21
C VAL A 239 -17.10 -7.93 -9.71
N ASP A 240 -16.13 -7.35 -9.00
CA ASP A 240 -16.25 -7.06 -7.56
C ASP A 240 -17.48 -6.17 -7.26
N ALA A 241 -17.88 -5.29 -8.18
CA ALA A 241 -19.06 -4.43 -8.02
C ALA A 241 -20.40 -5.19 -8.14
N VAL A 242 -20.44 -6.28 -8.93
CA VAL A 242 -21.66 -7.03 -9.24
C VAL A 242 -21.76 -8.30 -8.41
N ALA A 243 -20.67 -9.07 -8.33
CA ALA A 243 -20.59 -10.37 -7.70
C ALA A 243 -19.26 -10.52 -6.92
N PRO A 244 -19.14 -9.93 -5.71
CA PRO A 244 -17.93 -10.02 -4.89
C PRO A 244 -17.69 -11.40 -4.24
N TRP A 245 -18.42 -12.44 -4.67
CA TRP A 245 -18.37 -13.79 -4.11
C TRP A 245 -17.71 -14.77 -5.09
N PRO A 246 -16.89 -15.73 -4.60
CA PRO A 246 -16.47 -15.92 -3.21
C PRO A 246 -15.43 -14.87 -2.77
N ARG A 247 -15.53 -14.39 -1.53
CA ARG A 247 -14.60 -13.39 -0.96
C ARG A 247 -13.25 -14.04 -0.64
N LEU A 248 -12.15 -13.32 -0.87
CA LEU A 248 -10.81 -13.80 -0.51
C LEU A 248 -10.51 -13.63 0.99
N ALA A 249 -11.11 -12.63 1.62
CA ALA A 249 -11.11 -12.43 3.06
C ALA A 249 -12.35 -11.62 3.45
N PRO A 250 -12.97 -11.84 4.64
CA PRO A 250 -14.14 -11.07 5.08
C PRO A 250 -13.90 -9.56 5.13
N GLN A 251 -12.67 -9.16 5.47
CA GLN A 251 -12.26 -7.77 5.72
C GLN A 251 -11.78 -7.04 4.45
N VAL A 252 -11.59 -7.77 3.35
CA VAL A 252 -11.13 -7.19 2.08
C VAL A 252 -12.30 -7.14 1.10
N PRO A 253 -12.63 -5.97 0.52
CA PRO A 253 -13.74 -5.83 -0.43
C PRO A 253 -13.38 -6.38 -1.81
N ARG A 254 -12.92 -7.64 -1.90
CA ARG A 254 -12.43 -8.31 -3.12
C ARG A 254 -12.95 -9.72 -3.26
N GLY A 255 -13.50 -10.02 -4.43
CA GLY A 255 -13.91 -11.36 -4.83
C GLY A 255 -12.79 -12.11 -5.55
N ALA A 256 -12.62 -13.38 -5.23
CA ALA A 256 -11.73 -14.28 -5.97
C ALA A 256 -12.15 -14.39 -7.45
N ALA A 257 -13.47 -14.34 -7.71
CA ALA A 257 -14.02 -14.32 -9.07
C ALA A 257 -13.53 -13.11 -9.88
N GLY A 258 -13.44 -11.92 -9.27
CA GLY A 258 -12.93 -10.73 -9.93
C GLY A 258 -11.44 -10.86 -10.27
N VAL A 259 -10.64 -11.37 -9.33
CA VAL A 259 -9.20 -11.59 -9.52
C VAL A 259 -8.93 -12.58 -10.66
N VAL A 260 -9.56 -13.76 -10.61
CA VAL A 260 -9.35 -14.80 -11.63
C VAL A 260 -9.94 -14.39 -12.96
N GLY A 261 -11.19 -13.90 -12.98
CA GLY A 261 -11.86 -13.45 -14.19
C GLY A 261 -11.13 -12.29 -14.88
N GLY A 262 -10.64 -11.32 -14.10
CA GLY A 262 -9.82 -10.22 -14.61
C GLY A 262 -8.54 -10.72 -15.30
N ALA A 263 -7.78 -11.59 -14.64
CA ALA A 263 -6.57 -12.17 -15.23
C ALA A 263 -6.87 -12.99 -16.50
N MET A 264 -7.95 -13.79 -16.51
CA MET A 264 -8.37 -14.56 -17.68
C MET A 264 -8.74 -13.66 -18.86
N VAL A 265 -9.52 -12.60 -18.64
CA VAL A 265 -9.93 -11.68 -19.71
C VAL A 265 -8.74 -10.85 -20.21
N GLY A 266 -7.86 -10.38 -19.31
CA GLY A 266 -6.62 -9.70 -19.71
C GLY A 266 -5.72 -10.61 -20.56
N THR A 267 -5.60 -11.88 -20.20
CA THR A 267 -4.87 -12.90 -20.96
C THR A 267 -5.50 -13.12 -22.34
N LEU A 268 -6.82 -13.28 -22.40
CA LEU A 268 -7.54 -13.43 -23.67
C LEU A 268 -7.31 -12.22 -24.59
N VAL A 269 -7.44 -10.99 -24.08
CA VAL A 269 -7.20 -9.77 -24.86
C VAL A 269 -5.77 -9.72 -25.37
N SER A 270 -4.78 -10.08 -24.54
CA SER A 270 -3.39 -10.14 -24.98
C SER A 270 -3.16 -11.16 -26.10
N ALA A 271 -3.80 -12.33 -26.03
CA ALA A 271 -3.74 -13.35 -27.07
C ALA A 271 -4.34 -12.84 -28.40
N VAL A 272 -5.48 -12.14 -28.32
CA VAL A 272 -6.13 -11.52 -29.47
C VAL A 272 -5.23 -10.46 -30.09
N LEU A 273 -4.64 -9.56 -29.29
CA LEU A 273 -3.67 -8.57 -29.79
C LEU A 273 -2.47 -9.24 -30.46
N GLY A 274 -1.94 -10.31 -29.85
CA GLY A 274 -0.85 -11.11 -30.42
C GLY A 274 -1.15 -11.75 -31.77
N SER A 275 -2.43 -11.93 -32.14
CA SER A 275 -2.84 -12.43 -33.46
C SER A 275 -2.75 -11.37 -34.57
N TYR A 276 -2.77 -10.08 -34.20
CA TYR A 276 -2.72 -8.95 -35.12
C TYR A 276 -1.35 -8.25 -35.15
N LEU A 277 -0.47 -8.58 -34.20
CA LEU A 277 0.86 -8.00 -34.13
C LEU A 277 1.86 -8.72 -35.05
N VAL A 278 2.86 -7.96 -35.51
CA VAL A 278 3.93 -8.45 -36.37
C VAL A 278 4.88 -9.34 -35.56
N THR A 279 5.64 -10.23 -36.23
CA THR A 279 6.72 -11.01 -35.61
C THR A 279 7.62 -10.10 -34.76
N PRO A 280 8.03 -10.51 -33.53
CA PRO A 280 8.06 -11.89 -33.00
C PRO A 280 6.81 -12.35 -32.21
N PHE A 281 5.72 -11.58 -32.22
CA PHE A 281 4.50 -11.95 -31.50
C PHE A 281 3.76 -13.11 -32.18
N THR A 282 3.22 -14.00 -31.35
CA THR A 282 2.21 -14.99 -31.70
C THR A 282 1.10 -14.93 -30.65
N PRO A 283 -0.12 -15.42 -30.92
CA PRO A 283 -1.20 -15.42 -29.93
C PRO A 283 -0.77 -16.07 -28.61
N THR A 284 -0.04 -17.19 -28.67
CA THR A 284 0.46 -17.90 -27.48
C THR A 284 1.50 -17.09 -26.72
N LYS A 285 2.49 -16.50 -27.40
CA LYS A 285 3.50 -15.66 -26.74
C LYS A 285 2.86 -14.44 -26.10
N ALA A 286 1.96 -13.76 -26.81
CA ALA A 286 1.25 -12.61 -26.30
C ALA A 286 0.37 -12.98 -25.09
N ALA A 287 -0.29 -14.14 -25.12
CA ALA A 287 -1.04 -14.66 -23.98
C ALA A 287 -0.16 -14.85 -22.74
N ILE A 288 1.02 -15.46 -22.88
CA ILE A 288 1.94 -15.69 -21.75
C ILE A 288 2.45 -14.36 -21.19
N ILE A 289 2.92 -13.47 -22.07
CA ILE A 289 3.47 -12.16 -21.68
C ILE A 289 2.39 -11.30 -21.02
N GLY A 290 1.19 -11.26 -21.61
CA GLY A 290 0.04 -10.52 -21.08
C GLY A 290 -0.51 -11.12 -19.78
N LEU A 291 -0.52 -12.44 -19.62
CA LEU A 291 -0.91 -13.12 -18.38
C LEU A 291 -0.01 -12.68 -17.22
N VAL A 292 1.32 -12.69 -17.40
CA VAL A 292 2.27 -12.29 -16.35
C VAL A 292 2.03 -10.85 -15.93
N ALA A 293 1.86 -9.94 -16.88
CA ALA A 293 1.56 -8.53 -16.59
C ALA A 293 0.19 -8.37 -15.88
N ALA A 294 -0.85 -9.04 -16.37
CA ALA A 294 -2.19 -8.98 -15.80
C ALA A 294 -2.23 -9.54 -14.37
N VAL A 295 -1.60 -10.68 -14.11
CA VAL A 295 -1.51 -11.27 -12.77
C VAL A 295 -0.71 -10.37 -11.84
N ALA A 296 0.45 -9.85 -12.28
CA ALA A 296 1.22 -8.90 -11.50
C ALA A 296 0.39 -7.66 -11.11
N ALA A 297 -0.34 -7.10 -12.07
CA ALA A 297 -1.19 -5.94 -11.83
C ALA A 297 -2.30 -6.23 -10.80
N VAL A 298 -3.04 -7.33 -11.00
CA VAL A 298 -4.15 -7.72 -10.12
C VAL A 298 -3.66 -8.07 -8.70
N LEU A 299 -2.51 -8.75 -8.58
CA LEU A 299 -1.94 -9.08 -7.27
C LEU A 299 -1.46 -7.84 -6.52
N ALA A 300 -0.85 -6.88 -7.19
CA ALA A 300 -0.47 -5.61 -6.56
C ALA A 300 -1.70 -4.79 -6.13
N ASP A 301 -2.74 -4.74 -6.96
CA ASP A 301 -4.02 -4.09 -6.64
C ASP A 301 -4.75 -4.79 -5.46
N LEU A 302 -4.64 -6.12 -5.36
CA LEU A 302 -5.14 -6.91 -4.25
C LEU A 302 -4.33 -6.66 -2.96
N ALA A 303 -3.00 -6.61 -3.06
CA ALA A 303 -2.11 -6.36 -1.93
C ALA A 303 -2.39 -5.00 -1.27
N VAL A 304 -2.71 -3.96 -2.06
CA VAL A 304 -3.18 -2.66 -1.54
C VAL A 304 -4.47 -2.82 -0.72
N GLY A 305 -5.40 -3.66 -1.18
CA GLY A 305 -6.63 -3.96 -0.46
C GLY A 305 -6.39 -4.65 0.88
N TYR A 306 -5.47 -5.62 0.93
CA TYR A 306 -5.07 -6.27 2.18
C TYR A 306 -4.31 -5.32 3.11
N ALA A 307 -3.43 -4.48 2.59
CA ALA A 307 -2.70 -3.50 3.39
C ALA A 307 -3.65 -2.51 4.07
N GLU A 308 -4.67 -2.03 3.36
CA GLU A 308 -5.67 -1.13 3.95
C GLU A 308 -6.54 -1.84 4.98
N ALA A 309 -6.97 -3.08 4.70
CA ALA A 309 -7.72 -3.88 5.68
C ALA A 309 -6.89 -4.10 6.96
N GLY A 310 -5.59 -4.41 6.82
CA GLY A 310 -4.66 -4.54 7.96
C GLY A 310 -4.57 -3.28 8.80
N ARG A 311 -4.46 -2.11 8.18
CA ARG A 311 -4.43 -0.82 8.89
C ARG A 311 -5.73 -0.52 9.62
N LEU A 312 -6.88 -0.81 9.02
CA LEU A 312 -8.18 -0.63 9.66
C LEU A 312 -8.35 -1.57 10.87
N MET A 313 -7.90 -2.82 10.76
CA MET A 313 -7.91 -3.77 11.88
C MET A 313 -6.96 -3.34 13.01
N ALA A 314 -5.86 -2.67 12.69
CA ALA A 314 -4.94 -2.07 13.67
C ALA A 314 -5.49 -0.77 14.31
N GLY A 315 -6.71 -0.34 13.96
CA GLY A 315 -7.36 0.86 14.52
C GLY A 315 -6.90 2.17 13.90
N GLU A 316 -6.21 2.14 12.76
CA GLU A 316 -5.80 3.37 12.07
C GLU A 316 -6.97 4.05 11.35
N ALA A 317 -6.88 5.38 11.22
CA ALA A 317 -7.87 6.14 10.48
C ALA A 317 -7.90 5.75 8.99
N PRO A 318 -9.09 5.71 8.37
CA PRO A 318 -9.22 5.43 6.94
C PRO A 318 -8.41 6.41 6.09
N THR A 319 -7.80 5.91 5.01
CA THR A 319 -7.15 6.78 4.03
C THR A 319 -8.15 7.77 3.41
N MET A 320 -7.63 8.92 2.96
CA MET A 320 -8.43 9.88 2.19
C MET A 320 -9.03 9.18 0.97
N TRP A 321 -10.31 9.40 0.72
CA TRP A 321 -11.09 8.67 -0.29
C TRP A 321 -10.39 8.64 -1.65
N VAL A 322 -9.90 9.76 -2.17
CA VAL A 322 -9.25 9.80 -3.50
C VAL A 322 -7.98 8.93 -3.55
N ALA A 323 -7.12 9.02 -2.53
CA ALA A 323 -5.85 8.29 -2.50
C ALA A 323 -6.05 6.77 -2.53
N ARG A 324 -7.02 6.27 -1.76
CA ARG A 324 -7.31 4.83 -1.64
C ARG A 324 -7.65 4.16 -2.97
N HIS A 325 -8.42 4.85 -3.82
CA HIS A 325 -8.90 4.26 -5.09
C HIS A 325 -7.85 4.34 -6.20
N MET A 326 -6.89 5.26 -6.08
CA MET A 326 -5.80 5.39 -7.04
C MET A 326 -4.65 4.42 -6.76
N GLN A 327 -4.37 4.11 -5.49
CA GLN A 327 -3.23 3.27 -5.09
C GLN A 327 -3.21 1.89 -5.74
N GLY A 328 -4.36 1.22 -5.77
CA GLY A 328 -4.48 -0.14 -6.29
C GLY A 328 -4.08 -0.24 -7.76
N PRO A 329 -4.77 0.49 -8.68
CA PRO A 329 -4.40 0.50 -10.09
C PRO A 329 -3.00 1.04 -10.36
N LEU A 330 -2.59 2.12 -9.68
CA LEU A 330 -1.24 2.67 -9.83
C LEU A 330 -0.15 1.66 -9.39
N GLY A 331 -0.36 0.96 -8.27
CA GLY A 331 0.50 -0.15 -7.84
C GLY A 331 0.49 -1.31 -8.83
N GLY A 332 -0.67 -1.63 -9.39
CA GLY A 332 -0.85 -2.63 -10.44
C GLY A 332 0.01 -2.36 -11.66
N PHE A 333 -0.10 -1.15 -12.22
CA PHE A 333 0.71 -0.75 -13.37
C PHE A 333 2.20 -0.61 -13.04
N ALA A 334 2.54 -0.15 -11.82
CA ALA A 334 3.92 -0.07 -11.37
C ALA A 334 4.58 -1.45 -11.35
N LEU A 335 3.88 -2.51 -10.93
CA LEU A 335 4.43 -3.87 -10.95
C LEU A 335 4.39 -4.52 -12.35
N ALA A 336 3.38 -4.19 -13.15
CA ALA A 336 3.28 -4.68 -14.53
C ALA A 336 4.40 -4.13 -15.44
N ALA A 337 4.91 -2.92 -15.17
CA ALA A 337 5.96 -2.29 -15.96
C ALA A 337 7.31 -3.07 -16.02
N PRO A 338 7.94 -3.44 -14.89
CA PRO A 338 9.16 -4.27 -14.91
C PRO A 338 8.86 -5.70 -15.36
N ALA A 339 7.67 -6.22 -15.08
CA ALA A 339 7.25 -7.53 -15.59
C ALA A 339 7.21 -7.53 -17.13
N ALA A 340 6.65 -6.49 -17.75
CA ALA A 340 6.64 -6.32 -19.20
C ALA A 340 8.05 -6.25 -19.78
N TYR A 341 8.97 -5.53 -19.12
CA TYR A 341 10.38 -5.47 -19.55
C TYR A 341 11.03 -6.85 -19.51
N ALA A 342 10.89 -7.57 -18.39
CA ALA A 342 11.45 -8.91 -18.23
C ALA A 342 10.89 -9.88 -19.29
N MET A 343 9.57 -9.87 -19.49
CA MET A 343 8.92 -10.73 -20.48
C MET A 343 9.32 -10.41 -21.92
N CYS A 344 9.52 -9.12 -22.25
CA CYS A 344 10.06 -8.73 -23.55
C CYS A 344 11.45 -9.32 -23.77
N MET A 345 12.38 -9.13 -22.83
CA MET A 345 13.75 -9.63 -22.95
C MET A 345 13.86 -11.16 -22.99
N LEU A 346 12.91 -11.88 -22.40
CA LEU A 346 12.94 -13.35 -22.31
C LEU A 346 12.26 -14.05 -23.50
N PHE A 347 11.26 -13.43 -24.14
CA PHE A 347 10.39 -14.11 -25.11
C PHE A 347 10.37 -13.50 -26.53
N LEU A 348 10.90 -12.27 -26.69
CA LEU A 348 10.83 -11.48 -27.93
C LEU A 348 12.23 -11.08 -28.39
#